data_AF-A0A0P7WZT3-F1
#
_entry.id   AF-A0A0P7WZT3-F1
#
_cell.length_a   1.000
_cell.length_b   1.000
_cell.length_c   1.000
_cell.angle_alpha   90.00
_cell.angle_beta   90.00
_cell.angle_gamma   90.00
#
_symmetry.space_group_name_H-M   'P 1'
#
loop_
_entity.id
_entity.type
_entity.pdbx_description
1 polymer ?
#
loop_
_entity_poly.entity_id
_entity_poly.type
_entity_poly.pdbx_seq_one_letter_code
_entity_poly.pdbx_strand_id
1 'polypeptide(L)' 'MFARNTGTIDRAIRIVVGLALLAGFFLAPESDLRWLFLIGIIPLVTGLFGTCPLYSILGISTCSTPRS' A
#
# COMPACT_ATOMS: atom_id res chain seq x y z
N MET A 1 9.26 -17.93 18.37
CA MET A 1 8.11 -17.00 18.37
C MET A 1 8.36 -15.94 17.31
N PHE A 2 8.17 -16.29 16.03
CA PHE A 2 8.42 -15.34 14.94
C PHE A 2 7.23 -14.39 14.85
N ALA A 3 7.43 -13.16 15.33
CA ALA A 3 6.47 -12.08 15.26
C ALA A 3 6.12 -11.82 13.78
N ARG A 4 5.03 -12.43 13.32
CA ARG A 4 4.57 -12.40 11.93
C ARG A 4 3.83 -11.09 11.67
N ASN A 5 4.62 -10.01 11.59
CA ASN A 5 4.19 -8.65 11.20
C ASN A 5 4.03 -8.52 9.67
N THR A 6 3.67 -9.60 8.97
CA THR A 6 3.60 -9.61 7.49
C THR A 6 2.56 -8.64 6.93
N GLY A 7 1.50 -8.32 7.67
CA GLY A 7 0.41 -7.44 7.19
C GLY A 7 0.74 -5.97 7.32
N THR A 8 1.44 -5.60 8.37
CA THR A 8 1.95 -4.25 8.61
C THR A 8 3.10 -3.95 7.65
N ILE A 9 3.96 -4.94 7.40
CA ILE A 9 5.05 -4.84 6.41
C ILE A 9 4.50 -4.78 4.97
N ASP A 10 3.57 -5.66 4.57
CA ASP A 10 2.95 -5.60 3.23
C ASP A 10 2.24 -4.26 2.99
N ARG A 11 1.50 -3.75 3.98
CA ARG A 11 0.88 -2.42 3.92
C ARG A 11 1.93 -1.31 3.77
N ALA A 12 2.99 -1.34 4.58
CA ALA A 12 4.06 -0.36 4.50
C ALA A 12 4.75 -0.39 3.13
N ILE A 13 5.03 -1.57 2.59
CA ILE A 13 5.62 -1.73 1.26
C ILE A 13 4.72 -1.12 0.19
N ARG A 14 3.41 -1.40 0.19
CA ARG A 14 2.47 -0.85 -0.81
C ARG A 14 2.37 0.67 -0.75
N ILE A 15 2.34 1.24 0.45
CA ILE A 15 2.32 2.70 0.65
C ILE A 15 3.63 3.31 0.13
N VAL A 16 4.79 2.75 0.52
CA VAL A 16 6.10 3.26 0.09
C VAL A 16 6.26 3.16 -1.43
N VAL A 17 5.88 2.05 -2.04
CA VAL A 17 5.92 1.88 -3.51
C VAL A 17 4.98 2.87 -4.20
N GLY A 18 3.75 3.03 -3.69
CA GLY A 18 2.80 3.99 -4.24
C GLY A 18 3.29 5.43 -4.15
N LEU A 19 3.87 5.84 -3.02
CA LEU A 19 4.46 7.16 -2.83
C LEU A 19 5.69 7.37 -3.72
N ALA A 20 6.57 6.38 -3.85
CA ALA A 20 7.77 6.47 -4.68
C ALA A 20 7.41 6.64 -6.17
N LEU A 21 6.42 5.90 -6.64
CA LEU A 21 5.89 6.05 -7.99
C LEU A 21 5.29 7.45 -8.18
N LEU A 22 4.42 7.92 -7.29
CA LEU A 22 3.84 9.25 -7.41
C LEU A 22 4.87 10.37 -7.29
N ALA A 23 5.91 10.21 -6.47
CA ALA A 23 7.03 11.15 -6.44
C ALA A 23 7.74 11.21 -7.80
N GLY A 24 7.91 10.06 -8.46
CA GLY A 24 8.43 9.98 -9.84
C GLY A 24 7.61 10.80 -10.85
N PHE A 25 6.28 10.86 -10.69
CA PHE A 25 5.42 11.71 -11.52
C PHE A 25 5.80 13.20 -11.42
N PHE A 26 6.09 13.70 -10.22
CA PHE A 26 6.44 15.11 -10.02
C PHE A 26 7.92 15.42 -10.34
N LEU A 27 8.82 14.45 -10.15
CA LEU A 27 10.24 14.61 -10.37
C LEU A 27 10.65 14.45 -11.85
N ALA A 28 9.82 13.82 -12.69
CA ALA A 28 10.08 13.64 -14.12
C ALA A 28 9.04 14.36 -15.02
N PRO A 29 8.90 15.69 -14.93
CA PRO A 29 7.88 16.44 -15.67
C PRO A 29 8.02 16.35 -17.19
N GLU A 30 9.24 16.31 -17.70
CA GLU A 30 9.55 16.29 -19.14
C GLU A 30 9.51 14.87 -19.76
N SER A 31 9.19 13.84 -18.97
CA SER A 31 9.17 12.46 -19.48
C SER A 31 7.83 12.11 -20.12
N ASP A 32 7.84 11.55 -21.32
CA ASP A 32 6.61 11.00 -21.96
C ASP A 32 5.99 9.86 -21.13
N LEU A 33 6.84 9.17 -20.36
CA LEU A 33 6.45 8.07 -19.48
C LEU A 33 5.85 8.55 -18.15
N ARG A 34 5.71 9.87 -17.92
CA ARG A 34 5.24 10.42 -16.64
C ARG A 34 3.91 9.83 -16.19
N TRP A 35 3.00 9.61 -17.13
CA TRP A 35 1.68 9.02 -16.88
C TRP A 35 1.74 7.63 -16.24
N LEU A 36 2.78 6.83 -16.50
CA LEU A 36 2.95 5.51 -15.89
C LEU A 36 3.14 5.59 -14.37
N PHE A 37 3.73 6.68 -13.87
CA PHE A 37 3.90 6.89 -12.43
C PHE A 37 2.58 7.07 -11.69
N LEU A 38 1.50 7.44 -12.37
CA LEU A 38 0.15 7.49 -11.78
C LEU A 38 -0.38 6.11 -11.38
N ILE A 39 0.20 5.01 -11.90
CA ILE A 39 -0.14 3.66 -11.44
C ILE A 39 0.11 3.48 -9.94
N GLY A 40 1.01 4.30 -9.35
CA GLY A 40 1.28 4.36 -7.92
C GLY A 40 0.07 4.72 -7.06
N ILE A 41 -0.98 5.34 -7.63
CA ILE A 41 -2.25 5.59 -6.94
C ILE A 41 -2.90 4.28 -6.50
N ILE A 42 -2.82 3.23 -7.32
CA ILE A 42 -3.46 1.93 -7.05
C ILE A 42 -2.89 1.27 -5.77
N PRO A 43 -1.58 1.00 -5.65
CA PRO A 43 -0.98 0.44 -4.43
C PRO A 43 -1.07 1.40 -3.24
N LEU A 44 -1.04 2.73 -3.47
CA LEU A 44 -1.19 3.70 -2.39
C LEU A 44 -2.59 3.66 -1.78
N VAL A 45 -3.63 3.72 -2.61
CA VAL A 45 -5.04 3.64 -2.20
C VAL A 45 -5.30 2.27 -1.56
N THR A 46 -4.88 1.16 -2.17
CA THR A 46 -5.05 -0.17 -1.54
C THR A 46 -4.29 -0.30 -0.22
N GLY A 47 -3.10 0.30 -0.09
CA GLY A 47 -2.35 0.36 1.17
C GLY A 47 -2.99 1.27 2.24
N LEU A 48 -3.61 2.39 1.84
CA LEU A 48 -4.26 3.34 2.75
C LEU A 48 -5.59 2.80 3.27
N PHE A 49 -6.47 2.33 2.37
CA PHE A 49 -7.81 1.84 2.68
C PHE A 49 -7.82 0.47 3.36
N GLY A 50 -6.65 -0.15 3.56
CA GLY A 50 -6.50 -1.31 4.44
C GLY A 50 -7.20 -2.57 3.94
N THR A 51 -7.61 -2.63 2.67
CA THR A 51 -8.16 -3.83 2.04
C THR A 51 -7.01 -4.77 1.74
N CYS A 52 -6.62 -5.56 2.73
CA CYS A 52 -5.64 -6.63 2.55
C CYS A 52 -6.36 -7.89 2.04
N PRO A 53 -6.33 -8.21 0.72
CA PRO A 53 -6.90 -9.46 0.22
C PRO A 53 -6.26 -10.67 0.89
N LEU A 54 -4.96 -10.61 1.22
CA LEU A 54 -4.22 -11.73 1.78
C LEU A 54 -4.51 -11.99 3.27
N TYR A 55 -4.85 -10.96 4.06
CA TYR A 55 -5.25 -11.13 5.48
C TYR A 55 -6.72 -11.52 5.62
N SER A 56 -7.57 -11.07 4.70
CA SER A 56 -8.95 -11.55 4.58
C SER A 56 -9.00 -13.02 4.13
N ILE A 57 -8.12 -13.45 3.22
CA ILE A 57 -8.02 -14.85 2.75
C ILE A 57 -7.43 -15.76 3.83
N LEU A 58 -6.50 -15.27 4.64
CA LEU A 58 -5.91 -16.02 5.77
C LEU A 58 -6.72 -15.89 7.08
N GLY A 59 -7.89 -15.25 7.07
CA GLY A 59 -8.80 -15.17 8.21
C GLY A 59 -8.28 -14.38 9.42
N ILE A 60 -7.22 -13.60 9.27
CA ILE A 60 -6.67 -12.77 10.36
C ILE A 60 -7.27 -11.38 10.23
N SER A 61 -8.48 -11.24 10.77
CA SER A 61 -9.17 -9.97 10.94
C SER A 61 -8.50 -9.18 12.08
N THR A 62 -7.64 -8.22 11.74
CA THR A 62 -7.26 -7.15 12.66
C THR A 62 -8.32 -6.05 12.65
N CYS A 63 -9.59 -6.44 12.80
CA CYS A 63 -10.55 -5.52 13.41
C CYS A 63 -10.21 -5.48 14.91
N SER A 64 -9.26 -4.63 15.28
CA SER A 64 -9.36 -3.96 16.58
C SER A 64 -10.43 -2.88 16.42
N THR A 65 -11.70 -3.28 16.46
CA THR A 65 -12.70 -2.38 17.01
C THR A 65 -12.30 -2.13 18.46
N PRO A 66 -12.10 -0.87 18.89
CA PRO A 66 -12.16 -0.59 20.32
C PRO A 66 -13.54 -1.10 20.78
N ARG A 67 -13.52 -2.14 21.61
CA ARG A 67 -14.71 -2.66 22.27
C ARG A 67 -15.09 -1.60 23.32
N SER A 68 -16.06 -0.75 23.02
CA SER A 68 -16.86 -0.01 24.01
C SER A 68 -18.12 -0.81 24.32
#